data_AF-A0A5C8MH85-F1
#
_entry.id   AF-A0A5C8MH85-F1
#
_cell.length_a   1.000
_cell.length_b   1.000
_cell.length_c   1.000
_cell.angle_alpha   90.00
_cell.angle_beta   90.00
_cell.angle_gamma   90.00
#
_symmetry.space_group_name_H-M   'P 1'
#
loop_
_entity.id
_entity.type
_entity.pdbx_description
1 polymer ?
#
loop_
_entity_poly.entity_id
_entity_poly.type
_entity_poly.pdbx_seq_one_letter_code
_entity_poly.pdbx_strand_id
1 'polypeptide(L)' 'MILDNRGLEPPQPMMRTLAALGKLQPGETLTIINDRRPMFLYEQLDELGCELPPLNFLAKI' A
#
# COMPACT_ATOMS: atom_id res chain seq x y z
N MET A 1 9.49 -3.24 -4.60
CA MET A 1 10.01 -1.94 -4.10
C MET A 1 9.40 -1.58 -2.75
N ILE A 2 10.03 -0.70 -1.96
CA ILE A 2 9.52 -0.27 -0.64
C ILE A 2 9.26 1.24 -0.65
N LEU A 3 8.12 1.67 -0.12
CA LEU A 3 7.72 3.07 0.01
C LEU A 3 7.40 3.41 1.47
N ASP A 4 8.21 4.28 2.08
CA ASP A 4 7.95 4.80 3.42
C ASP A 4 7.08 6.06 3.36
N ASN A 5 5.89 5.99 3.94
CA ASN A 5 4.91 7.07 4.02
C ASN A 5 4.72 7.59 5.46
N ARG A 6 5.58 7.22 6.42
CA ARG A 6 5.52 7.75 7.78
C ARG A 6 5.79 9.26 7.81
N GLY A 7 5.13 9.97 8.71
CA GLY A 7 5.21 11.42 8.86
C GLY A 7 4.49 12.22 7.78
N LEU A 8 3.79 11.57 6.86
CA LEU A 8 2.99 12.23 5.84
C LEU A 8 1.54 12.42 6.30
N GLU A 9 0.98 13.59 6.00
CA GLU A 9 -0.40 13.91 6.31
C GLU A 9 -1.36 13.40 5.22
N PRO A 10 -2.63 13.11 5.55
CA PRO A 10 -3.63 12.81 4.53
C PRO A 10 -3.76 13.98 3.52
N PRO A 11 -3.89 13.73 2.20
CA PRO A 11 -3.99 12.41 1.53
C PRO A 11 -2.66 11.87 0.99
N GLN A 12 -1.52 12.42 1.39
CA GLN A 12 -0.23 12.19 0.73
C GLN A 12 0.23 10.72 0.72
N PRO A 13 0.09 9.91 1.80
CA PRO A 13 0.41 8.48 1.75
C PRO A 13 -0.29 7.72 0.63
N MET A 14 -1.58 8.01 0.44
CA MET A 14 -2.41 7.35 -0.55
C MET A 14 -1.98 7.75 -1.96
N MET A 15 -1.83 9.05 -2.21
CA MET A 15 -1.42 9.55 -3.53
C MET A 15 -0.07 8.99 -3.98
N ARG A 16 0.91 8.93 -3.07
CA ARG A 16 2.23 8.35 -3.37
C ARG A 16 2.12 6.86 -3.70
N THR A 17 1.29 6.13 -2.95
CA THR A 17 1.09 4.69 -3.18
C THR A 17 0.45 4.43 -4.54
N LEU A 18 -0.63 5.13 -4.89
CA LEU A 18 -1.30 4.98 -6.20
C LEU A 18 -0.37 5.33 -7.37
N ALA A 19 0.40 6.41 -7.25
CA ALA A 19 1.38 6.80 -8.27
C ALA A 19 2.51 5.77 -8.43
N ALA A 20 2.86 5.05 -7.36
CA ALA A 20 3.83 3.97 -7.37
C ALA A 20 3.25 2.70 -8.04
N LEU A 21 2.01 2.36 -7.73
CA LEU A 21 1.31 1.21 -8.34
C LEU A 21 1.18 1.36 -9.84
N GLY A 22 0.85 2.55 -10.34
CA GLY A 22 0.75 2.82 -11.79
C GLY A 22 2.07 2.69 -12.57
N LYS A 23 3.20 2.44 -11.88
CA LYS A 23 4.51 2.22 -12.48
C LYS A 23 5.00 0.78 -12.36
N LEU A 24 4.29 -0.07 -11.60
CA LEU A 24 4.69 -1.46 -11.43
C LEU A 24 4.48 -2.25 -12.72
N GLN A 25 5.39 -3.17 -12.98
CA GLN A 25 5.24 -4.18 -14.01
C GLN A 25 4.52 -5.42 -13.45
N PRO A 26 3.89 -6.24 -14.32
CA PRO A 26 3.28 -7.50 -13.88
C PRO A 26 4.28 -8.38 -13.11
N GLY A 27 3.86 -8.87 -11.94
CA GLY A 27 4.70 -9.68 -11.06
C GLY A 27 5.58 -8.89 -10.09
N GLU A 28 5.63 -7.57 -10.17
CA GLU A 28 6.31 -6.75 -9.17
C GLU A 28 5.47 -6.53 -7.92
N THR A 29 6.14 -6.41 -6.77
CA THR A 29 5.50 -6.15 -5.47
C THR A 29 5.88 -4.78 -4.95
N LEU A 30 4.90 -4.05 -4.40
CA LEU A 30 5.10 -2.83 -3.64
C LEU A 30 4.80 -3.07 -2.16
N THR A 31 5.78 -2.81 -1.31
CA THR A 31 5.61 -2.77 0.15
C THR A 31 5.50 -1.31 0.59
N ILE A 32 4.46 -0.98 1.36
CA ILE A 32 4.28 0.36 1.91
C ILE A 32 4.37 0.34 3.44
N ILE A 33 4.99 1.36 4.02
CA ILE A 33 5.05 1.58 5.47
C ILE A 33 4.23 2.83 5.77
N ASN A 34 3.23 2.72 6.65
CA ASN A 34 2.38 3.84 7.05
C ASN A 34 2.31 3.90 8.57
N ASP A 35 2.17 5.11 9.13
CA ASP A 35 1.95 5.29 10.58
C ASP A 35 0.58 4.77 11.04
N ARG A 36 -0.39 4.71 10.12
CA ARG A 36 -1.77 4.32 10.40
C ARG A 36 -2.27 3.38 9.31
N ARG A 37 -3.28 2.57 9.63
CA ARG A 37 -3.95 1.71 8.64
C ARG A 37 -4.60 2.57 7.55
N PRO A 38 -4.26 2.39 6.27
CA PRO A 38 -4.76 3.22 5.19
C PRO A 38 -6.12 2.70 4.68
N MET A 39 -7.19 2.89 5.46
CA MET A 39 -8.51 2.30 5.18
C MET A 39 -9.05 2.62 3.77
N PHE A 40 -8.98 3.88 3.33
CA PHE A 40 -9.43 4.29 1.99
C PHE A 40 -8.60 3.72 0.84
N LEU A 41 -7.33 3.38 1.10
CA LEU A 41 -6.48 2.77 0.08
C LEU A 41 -6.96 1.35 -0.23
N TYR A 42 -7.52 0.60 0.73
CA TYR A 42 -7.98 -0.76 0.49
C TYR A 42 -9.12 -0.82 -0.54
N GLU A 43 -10.08 0.11 -0.46
CA GLU A 43 -11.16 0.22 -1.44
C GLU A 43 -10.60 0.51 -2.85
N GLN A 44 -9.62 1.43 -2.95
CA GLN A 44 -8.96 1.76 -4.21
C GLN A 44 -8.15 0.58 -4.79
N LEU A 45 -7.53 -0.25 -3.93
CA LEU A 45 -6.78 -1.42 -4.38
C LEU A 45 -7.70 -2.51 -4.92
N ASP A 46 -8.85 -2.71 -4.29
CA ASP A 46 -9.89 -3.65 -4.75
C ASP A 46 -10.40 -3.25 -6.14
N GLU A 47 -10.69 -1.95 -6.34
CA GLU A 47 -11.08 -1.39 -7.65
C GLU A 47 -9.99 -1.60 -8.74
N LEU A 48 -8.72 -1.61 -8.34
CA LEU A 48 -7.58 -1.83 -9.23
C LEU A 48 -7.27 -3.32 -9.47
N GLY A 49 -8.03 -4.24 -8.86
CA GLY A 49 -7.77 -5.68 -8.93
C GLY A 49 -6.46 -6.09 -8.27
N CYS A 50 -5.94 -5.27 -7.35
CA CYS A 50 -4.72 -5.56 -6.62
C CYS A 50 -5.01 -6.51 -5.45
N GLU A 51 -4.41 -7.70 -5.46
CA GLU A 51 -4.53 -8.64 -4.36
C GLU A 51 -3.74 -8.16 -3.13
N LEU A 52 -4.46 -7.93 -2.04
CA LEU A 52 -3.84 -7.73 -0.74
C LEU A 52 -3.48 -9.10 -0.15
N PRO A 53 -2.21 -9.32 0.29
CA PRO A 53 -1.93 -10.51 1.07
C PRO A 53 -2.80 -10.49 2.34
N PRO A 54 -3.24 -11.66 2.84
CA PRO A 54 -4.09 -11.72 4.02
C PRO A 54 -3.45 -10.94 5.17
N LEU A 55 -4.26 -10.13 5.85
CA LEU A 55 -3.85 -9.15 6.89
C LEU A 55 -3.15 -9.78 8.12
N ASN A 56 -2.94 -11.09 8.12
CA ASN A 56 -2.32 -11.87 9.18
C ASN A 56 -1.08 -12.60 8.66
N PHE A 57 0.07 -11.92 8.68
CA PHE A 57 1.37 -12.58 8.83
C PHE A 57 2.32 -11.74 9.70
N LEU A 58 1.80 -11.27 10.85
CA LEU A 58 2.63 -10.97 12.01
C LEU A 58 2.18 -11.89 13.15
N ALA A 59 2.49 -13.19 12.99
CA ALA A 59 2.59 -14.11 14.10
C ALA A 59 4.02 -14.63 14.17
N LYS A 60 4.67 -14.32 15.31
CA LYS A 60 6.00 -14.76 15.79
C LYS A 60 7.20 -14.18 15.01
N ILE A 61 8.23 -13.65 15.67
CA ILE A 61 8.76 -13.86 17.04
C ILE A 61 9.02 -12.49 17.69
#